data_AF-A0A852YQI7-F1
#
_entry.id   AF-A0A852YQI7-F1
#
_cell.length_a   1.000
_cell.length_b   1.000
_cell.length_c   1.000
_cell.angle_alpha   90.00
_cell.angle_beta   90.00
_cell.angle_gamma   90.00
#
_symmetry.space_group_name_H-M   'P 1'
#
loop_
_entity.id
_entity.type
_entity.pdbx_description
1 polymer ?
#
loop_
_entity_poly.entity_id
_entity_poly.type
_entity_poly.pdbx_seq_one_letter_code
_entity_poly.pdbx_strand_id
1 'polypeptide(L)'
;MDEVGEHEDRDGSAPDGRGTDGGREPGFAETLRSQSAGWLLLAERMHPRQQPALDELDELGTGSETLRATLDEFRQQALLLHNAMSAQARAYEEMLESGGPDDPEAYENYRQATQFINELLP
;
A
#
# COMPACT_ATOMS: atom_id res chain seq x y z
N MET A 1 43.96 -43.84 -26.51
CA MET A 1 45.06 -43.43 -25.61
C MET A 1 44.89 -41.95 -25.35
N ASP A 2 43.74 -41.54 -24.80
CA ASP A 2 43.21 -41.81 -23.43
C ASP A 2 43.87 -40.83 -22.45
N GLU A 3 43.26 -40.19 -21.46
CA GLU A 3 41.91 -39.97 -20.90
C GLU A 3 42.11 -38.76 -19.93
N VAL A 4 41.23 -37.75 -19.87
CA VAL A 4 40.19 -37.49 -18.84
C VAL A 4 40.66 -37.47 -17.36
N GLY A 5 40.25 -36.42 -16.63
CA GLY A 5 40.20 -36.33 -15.15
C GLY A 5 41.17 -35.29 -14.58
N GLU A 6 40.85 -34.41 -13.63
CA GLU A 6 39.81 -34.44 -12.61
C GLU A 6 39.79 -33.11 -11.82
N HIS A 7 38.62 -32.84 -11.24
CA HIS A 7 38.34 -32.20 -9.95
C HIS A 7 38.40 -30.66 -9.77
N GLU A 8 37.19 -30.12 -9.81
CA GLU A 8 36.68 -29.04 -8.95
C GLU A 8 37.04 -29.29 -7.47
N ASP A 9 37.50 -28.24 -6.79
CA ASP A 9 37.31 -28.00 -5.34
C ASP A 9 37.46 -26.49 -5.09
N ARG A 10 36.43 -25.72 -5.43
CA ARG A 10 36.30 -24.34 -4.95
C ARG A 10 35.50 -24.36 -3.66
N ASP A 11 36.23 -24.63 -2.59
CA ASP A 11 35.73 -24.75 -1.22
C ASP A 11 35.01 -23.47 -0.78
N GLY A 12 33.68 -23.59 -0.65
CA GLY A 12 32.97 -23.27 0.58
C GLY A 12 33.33 -21.98 1.29
N SER A 13 32.81 -20.85 0.81
CA SER A 13 32.50 -19.72 1.69
C SER A 13 31.01 -19.44 1.59
N ALA A 14 30.21 -20.28 2.26
CA ALA A 14 28.89 -19.87 2.69
C ALA A 14 29.08 -18.98 3.92
N PRO A 15 28.67 -17.70 3.91
CA PRO A 15 28.46 -17.01 5.16
C PRO A 15 27.24 -17.66 5.82
N ASP A 16 27.49 -18.38 6.91
CA ASP A 16 26.48 -18.76 7.89
C ASP A 16 25.74 -17.51 8.36
N GLY A 17 24.66 -17.18 7.66
CA GLY A 17 23.74 -16.09 7.99
C GLY A 17 22.84 -16.46 9.16
N ARG A 18 23.43 -16.92 10.27
CA ARG A 18 22.72 -17.12 11.53
C ARG A 18 22.93 -15.90 12.40
N GLY A 19 22.03 -14.93 12.25
CA GLY A 19 21.93 -13.81 13.19
C GLY A 19 21.64 -12.50 12.48
N THR A 20 20.36 -12.18 12.34
CA THR A 20 19.82 -10.85 12.67
C THR A 20 18.31 -10.99 12.69
N ASP A 21 17.74 -10.99 13.90
CA ASP A 21 16.43 -10.40 14.16
C ASP A 21 16.58 -8.88 13.96
N GLY A 22 16.89 -8.50 12.71
CA GLY A 22 17.01 -7.14 12.24
C GLY A 22 15.70 -6.86 11.55
N GLY A 23 14.91 -5.94 12.11
CA GLY A 23 13.59 -5.58 11.59
C GLY A 23 13.63 -5.47 10.08
N ARG A 24 13.08 -6.50 9.42
CA ARG A 24 13.04 -6.58 7.96
C ARG A 24 12.23 -5.37 7.51
N GLU A 25 12.84 -4.48 6.73
CA GLU A 25 12.09 -3.38 6.15
C GLU A 25 10.89 -3.96 5.40
N PRO A 26 9.68 -3.41 5.64
CA PRO A 26 8.48 -3.93 5.01
C PRO A 26 8.64 -3.85 3.49
N GLY A 27 8.22 -4.92 2.81
CA GLY A 27 8.23 -4.92 1.34
C GLY A 27 7.39 -3.78 0.77
N PHE A 28 7.59 -3.41 -0.49
CA PHE A 28 6.85 -2.30 -1.11
C PHE A 28 5.32 -2.46 -1.01
N ALA A 29 4.79 -3.66 -1.27
CA ALA A 29 3.37 -3.96 -1.11
C ALA A 29 2.88 -3.80 0.34
N GLU A 30 3.69 -4.22 1.32
CA GLU A 30 3.37 -4.07 2.74
C GLU A 30 3.37 -2.59 3.15
N THR A 31 4.31 -1.81 2.64
CA THR A 31 4.32 -0.35 2.80
C THR A 31 3.04 0.28 2.24
N LEU A 32 2.63 -0.08 1.02
CA LEU A 32 1.38 0.42 0.42
C LEU A 32 0.14 0.05 1.24
N ARG A 33 0.07 -1.18 1.77
CA ARG A 33 -1.02 -1.61 2.67
C ARG A 33 -1.03 -0.84 3.98
N SER A 34 0.15 -0.59 4.57
CA SER A 34 0.26 0.20 5.79
C SER A 34 -0.25 1.62 5.57
N GLN A 35 0.15 2.26 4.47
CA GLN A 35 -0.34 3.59 4.10
C GLN A 35 -1.84 3.58 3.79
N SER A 36 -2.33 2.58 3.05
CA SER A 36 -3.76 2.46 2.75
C SER A 36 -4.60 2.31 4.02
N ALA A 37 -4.13 1.54 5.00
CA ALA A 37 -4.80 1.40 6.29
C ALA A 37 -4.85 2.72 7.07
N GLY A 38 -3.80 3.56 6.97
CA GLY A 38 -3.80 4.91 7.52
C GLY A 38 -4.90 5.80 6.93
N TRP A 39 -5.09 5.75 5.61
CA TRP A 39 -6.16 6.49 4.94
C TRP A 39 -7.56 5.98 5.33
N LEU A 40 -7.73 4.67 5.48
CA LEU A 40 -8.99 4.10 5.98
C LEU A 40 -9.31 4.57 7.40
N LEU A 41 -8.33 4.54 8.30
CA LEU A 41 -8.50 5.01 9.67
C LEU A 41 -8.86 6.51 9.71
N LEU A 42 -8.25 7.32 8.84
CA LEU A 42 -8.60 8.74 8.72
C LEU A 42 -10.05 8.90 8.25
N ALA A 43 -10.47 8.16 7.23
CA ALA A 43 -11.85 8.17 6.75
C ALA A 43 -12.86 7.78 7.83
N GLU A 44 -12.57 6.73 8.60
CA GLU A 44 -13.42 6.30 9.72
C GLU A 44 -13.56 7.42 10.77
N ARG A 45 -12.46 8.06 11.14
CA ARG A 45 -12.48 9.18 12.10
C ARG A 45 -13.23 10.41 11.58
N MET A 46 -13.21 10.67 10.28
CA MET A 46 -13.90 11.81 9.68
C MET A 46 -15.40 11.56 9.44
N HIS A 47 -15.93 10.40 9.80
CA HIS A 47 -17.34 10.09 9.60
C HIS A 47 -18.26 11.09 10.36
N PRO A 48 -19.08 11.91 9.67
CA PRO A 48 -19.82 13.01 10.33
C PRO A 48 -20.78 12.56 11.42
N ARG A 49 -21.35 11.34 11.31
CA ARG A 49 -22.23 10.76 12.34
C ARG A 49 -21.49 10.25 13.58
N GLN A 50 -20.15 10.25 13.56
CA GLN A 50 -19.30 9.86 14.69
C GLN A 50 -18.67 11.09 15.35
N GLN A 51 -19.23 12.27 15.12
CA GLN A 51 -18.70 13.55 15.60
C GLN A 51 -19.70 14.25 16.53
N PRO A 52 -19.70 13.91 17.84
CA PRO A 52 -20.62 14.50 18.83
C PRO A 52 -20.55 16.03 18.89
N ALA A 53 -19.37 16.60 18.63
CA ALA A 53 -19.17 18.05 18.61
C ALA A 53 -20.02 18.76 17.54
N LEU A 54 -20.39 18.08 16.44
CA LEU A 54 -21.27 18.67 15.42
C LEU A 54 -22.71 18.76 15.90
N ASP A 55 -23.14 17.78 16.70
CA ASP A 55 -24.46 17.78 17.32
C ASP A 55 -24.53 18.89 18.39
N GLU A 56 -23.48 19.07 19.20
CA GLU A 56 -23.36 20.19 20.15
C GLU A 56 -23.43 21.56 19.44
N LEU A 57 -22.80 21.71 18.27
CA LEU A 57 -22.86 22.96 17.50
C LEU A 57 -24.26 23.26 16.96
N ASP A 58 -25.04 22.23 16.62
CA ASP A 58 -26.43 22.40 16.22
C ASP A 58 -27.31 22.79 17.40
N GLU A 59 -27.10 22.18 18.57
CA GLU A 59 -27.81 22.52 19.80
C GLU A 59 -27.55 23.97 20.23
N LEU A 60 -26.33 24.47 20.00
CA LEU A 60 -25.96 25.87 20.22
C LEU A 60 -26.46 26.83 19.13
N GLY A 61 -27.17 26.33 18.11
CA GLY A 61 -27.72 27.13 17.02
C GLY A 61 -26.66 27.71 16.07
N THR A 62 -25.44 27.17 16.10
CA THR A 62 -24.33 27.63 15.24
C THR A 62 -24.41 27.02 13.84
N GLY A 63 -25.09 25.87 13.70
CA GLY A 63 -25.34 25.18 12.44
C GLY A 63 -24.08 24.50 11.90
N SER A 64 -24.04 23.17 11.97
CA SER A 64 -22.87 22.36 11.60
C SER A 64 -22.93 21.77 10.18
N GLU A 65 -23.97 22.07 9.40
CA GLU A 65 -24.23 21.43 8.10
C GLU A 65 -23.05 21.54 7.12
N THR A 66 -22.48 22.73 6.95
CA THR A 66 -21.29 22.94 6.11
C THR A 66 -20.10 22.11 6.58
N LEU A 67 -19.88 22.03 7.90
CA LEU A 67 -18.77 21.27 8.46
C LEU A 67 -18.99 19.76 8.29
N ARG A 68 -20.23 19.27 8.42
CA ARG A 68 -20.58 17.88 8.11
C ARG A 68 -20.32 17.55 6.65
N ALA A 69 -20.67 18.44 5.73
CA ALA A 69 -20.42 18.25 4.30
C ALA A 69 -18.91 18.19 4.02
N THR A 70 -18.13 19.14 4.55
CA THR A 70 -16.66 19.13 4.40
C THR A 70 -16.03 17.87 4.98
N LEU A 71 -16.47 17.40 6.14
CA LEU A 71 -15.97 16.15 6.73
C LEU A 71 -16.31 14.92 5.87
N ASP A 72 -17.51 14.86 5.28
CA ASP A 72 -17.85 13.76 4.37
C ASP A 72 -17.04 13.83 3.07
N GLU A 73 -16.79 15.01 2.51
CA GLU A 73 -15.91 15.18 1.34
C GLU A 73 -14.48 14.68 1.63
N PHE A 74 -13.89 15.10 2.75
CA PHE A 74 -12.57 14.60 3.18
C PHE A 74 -12.58 13.09 3.39
N ARG A 75 -13.63 12.54 3.99
CA ARG A 75 -13.80 11.09 4.17
C ARG A 75 -13.83 10.37 2.83
N GLN A 76 -14.58 10.87 1.87
CA GLN A 76 -14.67 10.27 0.53
C GLN A 76 -13.32 10.28 -0.18
N GLN A 77 -12.56 11.38 -0.08
CA GLN A 77 -11.20 11.46 -0.63
C GLN A 77 -10.24 10.48 0.05
N ALA A 78 -10.29 10.36 1.38
CA ALA A 78 -9.47 9.40 2.12
C ALA A 78 -9.81 7.95 1.73
N LEU A 79 -11.10 7.61 1.56
CA LEU A 79 -11.51 6.29 1.07
C LEU A 79 -11.03 6.02 -0.36
N LEU A 80 -11.03 7.04 -1.22
CA LEU A 80 -10.53 6.93 -2.58
C LEU A 80 -9.03 6.59 -2.60
N LEU A 81 -8.23 7.30 -1.80
CA LEU A 81 -6.80 7.02 -1.63
C LEU A 81 -6.54 5.63 -1.03
N HIS A 82 -7.30 5.23 -0.02
CA HIS A 82 -7.24 3.88 0.54
C HIS A 82 -7.45 2.80 -0.53
N ASN A 83 -8.51 2.95 -1.33
CA ASN A 83 -8.84 1.98 -2.37
C ASN A 83 -7.77 1.95 -3.47
N ALA A 84 -7.28 3.12 -3.89
CA ALA A 84 -6.23 3.24 -4.90
C ALA A 84 -4.93 2.55 -4.47
N MET A 85 -4.42 2.88 -3.27
CA MET A 85 -3.20 2.28 -2.72
C MET A 85 -3.34 0.78 -2.48
N SER A 86 -4.51 0.34 -2.02
CA SER A 86 -4.78 -1.09 -1.84
C SER A 86 -4.82 -1.84 -3.16
N ALA A 87 -5.36 -1.23 -4.23
CA ALA A 87 -5.34 -1.79 -5.57
C ALA A 87 -3.92 -1.87 -6.14
N GLN A 88 -3.11 -0.82 -5.96
CA GLN A 88 -1.70 -0.82 -6.37
C GLN A 88 -0.90 -1.90 -5.64
N ALA A 89 -1.13 -2.09 -4.34
CA ALA A 89 -0.46 -3.14 -3.56
C ALA A 89 -0.75 -4.54 -4.14
N ARG A 90 -2.03 -4.82 -4.46
CA ARG A 90 -2.43 -6.10 -5.07
C ARG A 90 -1.82 -6.29 -6.46
N ALA A 91 -1.91 -5.27 -7.31
CA ALA A 91 -1.36 -5.34 -8.67
C ALA A 91 0.16 -5.51 -8.68
N TYR A 92 0.87 -4.91 -7.72
CA TYR A 92 2.30 -5.12 -7.56
C TYR A 92 2.63 -6.57 -7.15
N GLU A 93 1.87 -7.15 -6.23
CA GLU A 93 2.06 -8.54 -5.83
C GLU A 93 1.73 -9.52 -6.95
N GLU A 94 0.63 -9.30 -7.67
CA GLU A 94 0.25 -10.07 -8.85
C GLU A 94 1.33 -10.02 -9.94
N MET A 95 1.91 -8.84 -10.18
CA MET A 95 3.05 -8.68 -11.09
C MET A 95 4.26 -9.52 -10.62
N LEU A 96 4.60 -9.49 -9.32
CA LEU A 96 5.69 -10.32 -8.81
C LEU A 96 5.41 -11.82 -8.92
N GLU A 97 4.18 -12.25 -8.61
CA GLU A 97 3.74 -13.65 -8.66
C GLU A 97 3.71 -14.19 -10.10
N SER A 98 3.44 -13.34 -11.08
CA SER A 98 3.34 -13.71 -12.50
C SER A 98 4.70 -13.79 -13.22
N GLY A 99 5.81 -13.60 -12.50
CA GLY A 99 7.16 -13.62 -13.08
C GLY A 99 7.78 -12.23 -13.24
N GLY A 100 7.19 -11.21 -12.62
CA GLY A 100 7.69 -9.84 -12.64
C GLY A 100 7.21 -9.06 -13.86
N PRO A 101 7.95 -8.01 -14.28
CA PRO A 101 7.54 -7.13 -15.37
C PRO A 101 7.54 -7.78 -16.76
N ASP A 102 7.99 -9.04 -16.86
CA ASP A 102 7.98 -9.83 -18.09
C ASP A 102 6.58 -10.37 -18.43
N ASP A 103 5.66 -10.41 -17.45
CA ASP A 103 4.24 -10.63 -17.71
C ASP A 103 3.58 -9.29 -18.11
N PRO A 104 3.20 -9.11 -19.39
CA PRO A 104 2.73 -7.82 -19.89
C PRO A 104 1.36 -7.43 -19.34
N GLU A 105 0.52 -8.40 -18.96
CA GLU A 105 -0.82 -8.14 -18.44
C GLU A 105 -0.74 -7.66 -16.98
N ALA A 106 0.01 -8.38 -16.14
CA ALA A 106 0.20 -8.03 -14.75
C ALA A 106 0.99 -6.72 -14.59
N TYR A 107 1.98 -6.47 -15.44
CA TYR A 107 2.71 -5.19 -15.46
C TYR A 107 1.80 -4.02 -15.86
N GLU A 108 0.96 -4.18 -16.88
CA GLU A 108 0.03 -3.13 -17.31
C GLU A 108 -1.01 -2.81 -16.23
N ASN A 109 -1.52 -3.83 -15.53
CA ASN A 109 -2.41 -3.64 -14.38
C ASN A 109 -1.73 -2.83 -13.27
N TYR A 110 -0.48 -3.15 -12.92
CA TYR A 110 0.31 -2.37 -11.95
C TYR A 110 0.55 -0.92 -12.43
N ARG A 111 0.87 -0.73 -13.70
CA ARG A 111 1.09 0.59 -14.31
C ARG A 111 -0.16 1.45 -14.23
N GLN A 112 -1.33 0.90 -14.56
CA GLN A 112 -2.61 1.60 -14.49
C GLN A 112 -2.97 1.98 -13.05
N ALA A 113 -2.81 1.06 -12.09
CA ALA A 113 -3.05 1.34 -10.68
C ALA A 113 -2.15 2.47 -10.15
N THR A 114 -0.89 2.48 -10.58
CA THR A 114 0.08 3.54 -10.23
C THR A 114 -0.29 4.88 -10.88
N GLN A 115 -0.67 4.87 -12.15
CA GLN A 115 -1.11 6.08 -12.86
C GLN A 115 -2.32 6.71 -12.19
N PHE A 116 -3.32 5.91 -11.81
CA PHE A 116 -4.51 6.39 -11.12
C PHE A 116 -4.17 7.14 -9.82
N ILE A 117 -3.24 6.63 -9.01
CA ILE A 117 -2.81 7.33 -7.77
C ILE A 117 -2.16 8.67 -8.10
N ASN A 118 -1.32 8.74 -9.14
CA ASN A 118 -0.68 9.99 -9.55
C ASN A 118 -1.70 11.02 -10.08
N GLU A 119 -2.80 10.56 -10.66
CA GLU A 119 -3.90 11.45 -11.08
C GLU A 119 -4.73 11.96 -9.90
N LEU A 120 -4.74 11.24 -8.77
CA LEU A 120 -5.43 11.64 -7.54
C LEU A 120 -4.65 12.64 -6.69
N LEU A 121 -3.33 12.67 -6.81
CA LEU A 121 -2.43 13.54 -6.04
C LEU A 121 -1.91 14.67 -6.96
N PRO A 122 -2.47 15.90 -6.87
CA PRO A 122 -2.06 17.01 -7.73
C PRO A 122 -0.63 17.52 -7.47
#